data_AF-A0A1X7UPP9-F1
#
_entry.id   AF-A0A1X7UPP9-F1
#
_cell.length_a   1.000
_cell.length_b   1.000
_cell.length_c   1.000
_cell.angle_alpha   90.00
_cell.angle_beta   90.00
_cell.angle_gamma   90.00
#
_symmetry.space_group_name_H-M   'P 1'
#
loop_
_entity.id
_entity.type
_entity.pdbx_description
1 polymer ?
#
loop_
_entity_poly.entity_id
_entity_poly.type
_entity_poly.pdbx_seq_one_letter_code
_entity_poly.pdbx_strand_id
1 'polypeptide(L)'
;MPRGKKTVEEPSGDATPVKELLEALEADRKRQQEQEKKRSEEHRELMGVLVGFERVATAYKWPDEMWKLVPLLTGRALAAYANMDQEAAKDYGNVKKAILRRFDINKETYRQRFRTMKKAETQLHSWAYI
;
A
#
# COMPACT_ATOMS: atom_id res chain seq x y z
N MET A 1 20.53 1.20 73.23
CA MET A 1 19.07 1.32 73.06
C MET A 1 18.66 2.76 73.30
N PRO A 2 17.63 3.30 72.62
CA PRO A 2 17.01 2.80 71.39
C PRO A 2 17.95 3.11 70.19
N ARG A 3 17.67 4.05 69.27
CA ARG A 3 16.94 3.90 67.98
C ARG A 3 17.85 4.45 66.85
N GLY A 4 17.73 4.13 65.56
CA GLY A 4 16.81 3.25 64.84
C GLY A 4 16.00 3.96 63.74
N LYS A 5 16.60 4.28 62.58
CA LYS A 5 15.91 4.51 61.28
C LYS A 5 16.83 4.10 60.13
N LYS A 6 16.65 2.88 59.60
CA LYS A 6 16.97 2.62 58.18
C LYS A 6 15.89 3.34 57.38
N THR A 7 16.26 4.30 56.54
CA THR A 7 15.46 4.57 55.35
C THR A 7 15.61 3.34 54.45
N VAL A 8 14.62 2.45 54.55
CA VAL A 8 14.35 1.51 53.46
C VAL A 8 13.89 2.40 52.32
N GLU A 9 14.70 2.52 51.27
CA GLU A 9 14.19 2.98 49.99
C GLU A 9 13.23 1.91 49.51
N GLU A 10 11.92 2.16 49.70
CA GLU A 10 10.90 1.31 49.11
C GLU A 10 11.09 1.32 47.59
N PRO A 11 10.95 0.18 46.90
CA PRO A 11 11.10 0.13 45.47
C PRO A 11 10.06 1.04 44.84
N SER A 12 10.51 2.08 44.15
CA SER A 12 9.67 3.06 43.45
C SER A 12 8.91 2.41 42.31
N GLY A 13 7.82 1.75 42.65
CA GLY A 13 6.78 1.32 41.74
C GLY A 13 5.44 1.71 42.34
N ASP A 14 4.78 2.69 41.73
CA ASP A 14 3.43 2.42 41.28
C ASP A 14 2.97 3.39 40.19
N ALA A 15 2.17 2.84 39.27
CA ALA A 15 1.42 3.49 38.21
C ALA A 15 2.13 4.62 37.43
N THR A 16 2.63 4.27 36.25
CA THR A 16 2.55 5.16 35.08
C THR A 16 1.13 5.74 35.05
N PRO A 17 0.92 7.07 35.19
CA PRO A 17 -0.41 7.62 35.39
C PRO A 17 -1.35 7.17 34.27
N VAL A 18 -2.60 6.81 34.60
CA VAL A 18 -3.59 6.32 33.61
C VAL A 18 -3.74 7.28 32.42
N LYS A 19 -3.49 8.58 32.64
CA LYS A 19 -3.40 9.62 31.61
C LYS A 19 -2.33 9.36 30.54
N GLU A 20 -1.12 8.96 30.94
CA GLU A 20 -0.02 8.65 30.02
C GLU A 20 -0.28 7.35 29.25
N LEU A 21 -0.89 6.36 29.89
CA LEU A 21 -1.33 5.13 29.23
C LEU A 21 -2.43 5.40 28.20
N LEU A 22 -3.36 6.31 28.51
CA LEU A 22 -4.42 6.74 27.59
C LEU A 22 -3.84 7.51 26.39
N GLU A 23 -2.90 8.43 26.62
CA GLU A 23 -2.21 9.18 25.57
C GLU A 23 -1.36 8.29 24.66
N ALA A 24 -0.68 7.28 25.22
CA ALA A 24 0.04 6.27 24.45
C ALA A 24 -0.90 5.42 23.57
N LEU A 25 -2.05 4.99 24.10
CA LEU A 25 -3.07 4.25 23.36
C LEU A 25 -3.70 5.09 22.23
N GLU A 26 -3.94 6.38 22.48
CA GLU A 26 -4.42 7.31 21.45
C GLU A 26 -3.38 7.56 20.35
N ALA A 27 -2.09 7.67 20.72
CA ALA A 27 -0.98 7.77 19.78
C ALA A 27 -0.86 6.49 18.94
N ASP A 28 -0.99 5.30 19.52
CA ASP A 28 -0.98 4.04 18.78
C ASP A 28 -2.18 3.88 17.85
N ARG A 29 -3.38 4.23 18.31
CA ARG A 29 -4.58 4.26 17.45
C ARG A 29 -4.39 5.22 16.27
N LYS A 30 -3.78 6.38 16.50
CA LYS A 30 -3.47 7.36 15.43
C LYS A 30 -2.41 6.83 14.47
N ARG A 31 -1.33 6.21 14.98
CA ARG A 31 -0.29 5.53 14.17
C ARG A 31 -0.88 4.43 13.29
N GLN A 32 -1.77 3.61 13.84
CA GLN A 32 -2.47 2.55 13.10
C GLN A 32 -3.36 3.13 11.98
N GLN A 33 -4.21 4.12 12.30
CA GLN A 33 -5.08 4.78 11.32
C GLN A 33 -4.29 5.44 10.17
N GLU A 34 -3.15 6.07 10.48
CA GLU A 34 -2.29 6.68 9.47
C GLU A 34 -1.56 5.63 8.61
N GLN A 35 -1.09 4.53 9.19
CA GLN A 35 -0.52 3.40 8.44
C GLN A 35 -1.55 2.71 7.53
N GLU A 36 -2.79 2.55 7.97
CA GLU A 36 -3.87 2.00 7.16
C GLU A 36 -4.27 2.92 6.01
N LYS A 37 -4.41 4.22 6.29
CA LYS A 37 -4.65 5.25 5.25
C LYS A 37 -3.53 5.22 4.21
N LYS A 38 -2.26 5.22 4.63
CA LYS A 38 -1.10 5.14 3.75
C LYS A 38 -1.10 3.85 2.92
N ARG A 39 -1.37 2.70 3.53
CA ARG A 39 -1.49 1.40 2.83
C ARG A 39 -2.59 1.40 1.77
N SER A 40 -3.72 2.05 2.06
CA SER A 40 -4.85 2.20 1.14
C SER A 40 -4.53 3.13 -0.04
N GLU A 41 -3.86 4.24 0.22
CA GLU A 41 -3.43 5.18 -0.82
C GLU A 41 -2.38 4.56 -1.75
N GLU A 42 -1.35 3.90 -1.20
CA GLU A 42 -0.34 3.18 -2.00
C GLU A 42 -0.97 2.05 -2.86
N HIS A 43 -2.02 1.38 -2.36
CA HIS A 43 -2.80 0.43 -3.15
C HIS A 43 -3.59 1.12 -4.28
N ARG A 44 -4.19 2.29 -4.01
CA ARG A 44 -4.90 3.08 -5.04
C ARG A 44 -3.95 3.57 -6.13
N GLU A 45 -2.81 4.12 -5.75
CA GLU A 45 -1.77 4.62 -6.67
C GLU A 45 -1.25 3.50 -7.57
N LEU A 46 -0.86 2.36 -7.00
CA LEU A 46 -0.41 1.19 -7.74
C LEU A 46 -1.46 0.69 -8.75
N MET A 47 -2.72 0.62 -8.34
CA MET A 47 -3.83 0.26 -9.24
C MET A 47 -3.99 1.27 -10.38
N GLY A 48 -3.82 2.57 -10.10
CA GLY A 48 -3.84 3.62 -11.11
C GLY A 48 -2.73 3.46 -12.16
N VAL A 49 -1.49 3.23 -11.70
CA VAL A 49 -0.33 2.99 -12.58
C VAL A 49 -0.54 1.76 -13.47
N LEU A 50 -0.95 0.62 -12.87
CA LEU A 50 -1.17 -0.62 -13.62
C LEU A 50 -2.27 -0.47 -14.68
N VAL A 51 -3.44 0.07 -14.32
CA VAL A 51 -4.55 0.24 -15.27
C VAL A 51 -4.21 1.30 -16.33
N GLY A 52 -3.55 2.40 -15.96
CA GLY A 52 -3.11 3.43 -16.90
C GLY A 52 -2.14 2.89 -17.94
N PHE A 53 -1.12 2.16 -17.49
CA PHE A 53 -0.14 1.51 -18.35
C PHE A 53 -0.79 0.52 -19.33
N GLU A 54 -1.65 -0.38 -18.85
CA GLU A 54 -2.34 -1.35 -19.72
C GLU A 54 -3.24 -0.67 -20.75
N ARG A 55 -3.90 0.45 -20.40
CA ARG A 55 -4.73 1.22 -21.35
C ARG A 55 -3.89 1.85 -22.46
N VAL A 56 -2.77 2.49 -22.12
CA VAL A 56 -1.84 3.07 -23.10
C VAL A 56 -1.28 1.97 -24.01
N ALA A 57 -0.70 0.91 -23.44
CA ALA A 57 -0.09 -0.16 -24.21
C ALA A 57 -1.10 -0.88 -25.13
N THR A 58 -2.35 -1.06 -24.67
CA THR A 58 -3.44 -1.61 -25.51
C THR A 58 -3.85 -0.64 -26.63
N ALA A 59 -4.01 0.65 -26.32
CA ALA A 59 -4.46 1.66 -27.29
C ALA A 59 -3.47 1.83 -28.45
N TYR A 60 -2.17 1.84 -28.14
CA TYR A 60 -1.09 1.91 -29.13
C TYR A 60 -0.64 0.53 -29.66
N LYS A 61 -1.32 -0.56 -29.27
CA LYS A 61 -1.03 -1.94 -29.69
C LYS A 61 0.45 -2.33 -29.55
N TRP A 62 1.07 -1.97 -28.44
CA TRP A 62 2.46 -2.31 -28.18
C TRP A 62 2.64 -3.84 -28.10
N PRO A 63 3.62 -4.43 -28.82
CA PRO A 63 4.07 -5.81 -28.59
C PRO A 63 4.43 -6.03 -27.12
N ASP A 64 3.99 -7.16 -26.55
CA ASP A 64 4.15 -7.52 -25.13
C ASP A 64 5.60 -7.44 -24.64
N GLU A 65 6.57 -7.72 -25.53
CA GLU A 65 8.01 -7.59 -25.28
C GLU A 65 8.43 -6.18 -24.86
N MET A 66 7.74 -5.14 -25.37
CA MET A 66 8.01 -3.74 -25.05
C MET A 66 7.27 -3.24 -23.80
N TRP A 67 6.47 -4.07 -23.12
CA TRP A 67 5.70 -3.66 -21.94
C TRP A 67 6.59 -3.52 -20.69
N LYS A 68 7.39 -2.46 -20.63
CA LYS A 68 8.31 -2.17 -19.52
C LYS A 68 7.64 -1.28 -18.46
N LEU A 69 7.05 -1.92 -17.45
CA LEU A 69 6.38 -1.24 -16.34
C LEU A 69 7.36 -0.53 -15.37
N VAL A 70 8.60 -1.00 -15.28
CA VAL A 70 9.62 -0.61 -14.28
C VAL A 70 9.76 0.90 -14.06
N PRO A 71 9.83 1.77 -15.10
CA PRO A 71 10.02 3.21 -14.90
C PRO A 71 8.85 3.91 -14.19
N LEU A 72 7.68 3.26 -14.11
CA LEU A 72 6.50 3.77 -13.43
C LEU A 72 6.35 3.20 -12.00
N LEU A 73 7.26 2.32 -11.57
CA LEU A 73 7.21 1.70 -10.24
C LEU A 73 8.00 2.50 -9.22
N THR A 74 7.39 2.73 -8.06
CA THR A 74 7.99 3.41 -6.92
C THR A 74 7.94 2.53 -5.67
N GLY A 75 8.77 2.87 -4.67
CA GLY A 75 8.73 2.31 -3.32
C GLY A 75 8.58 0.78 -3.26
N ARG A 76 7.50 0.31 -2.61
CA ARG A 76 7.24 -1.13 -2.40
C ARG A 76 7.02 -1.92 -3.70
N ALA A 77 6.57 -1.28 -4.78
CA ALA A 77 6.35 -1.94 -6.07
C ALA A 77 7.67 -2.14 -6.83
N LEU A 78 8.56 -1.14 -6.80
CA LEU A 78 9.92 -1.27 -7.33
C LEU A 78 10.73 -2.30 -6.51
N ALA A 79 10.56 -2.32 -5.20
CA ALA A 79 11.16 -3.34 -4.34
C ALA A 79 10.62 -4.76 -4.64
N ALA A 80 9.35 -4.90 -5.04
CA ALA A 80 8.82 -6.19 -5.48
C ALA A 80 9.50 -6.66 -6.77
N TYR A 81 9.65 -5.77 -7.75
CA TYR A 81 10.34 -6.03 -9.01
C TYR A 81 11.82 -6.39 -8.81
N ALA A 82 12.54 -5.66 -7.96
CA ALA A 82 13.96 -5.89 -7.69
C ALA A 82 14.26 -7.24 -6.98
N ASN A 83 13.23 -7.87 -6.38
CA ASN A 83 13.33 -9.20 -5.77
C ASN A 83 12.88 -10.34 -6.72
N MET A 84 12.68 -10.05 -8.02
CA MET A 84 12.35 -11.06 -9.03
C MET A 84 13.58 -11.56 -9.77
N ASP A 85 13.52 -12.80 -10.26
CA ASP A 85 14.48 -13.32 -11.23
C ASP A 85 14.47 -12.51 -12.53
N GLN A 86 15.66 -12.26 -13.08
CA GLN A 86 15.83 -11.47 -14.31
C GLN A 86 15.07 -12.06 -15.51
N GLU A 87 14.91 -13.39 -15.56
CA GLU A 87 14.10 -14.08 -16.57
C GLU A 87 12.61 -13.71 -16.45
N ALA A 88 12.06 -13.78 -15.23
CA ALA A 88 10.67 -13.45 -14.95
C ALA A 88 10.38 -11.94 -15.11
N ALA A 89 11.38 -11.09 -14.89
CA ALA A 89 11.30 -9.64 -15.06
C ALA A 89 11.16 -9.18 -16.53
N LYS A 90 11.43 -10.07 -17.51
CA LYS A 90 11.22 -9.78 -18.94
C LYS A 90 9.74 -9.73 -19.33
N ASP A 91 8.91 -10.51 -18.64
CA ASP A 91 7.48 -10.72 -18.90
C ASP A 91 6.62 -9.80 -18.00
N TYR A 92 5.83 -8.92 -18.63
CA TYR A 92 4.95 -7.99 -17.93
C TYR A 92 3.93 -8.69 -17.01
N GLY A 93 3.36 -9.81 -17.46
CA GLY A 93 2.38 -10.58 -16.71
C GLY A 93 2.99 -11.16 -15.42
N ASN A 94 4.25 -11.56 -15.43
CA ASN A 94 4.98 -12.02 -14.25
C ASN A 94 5.33 -10.86 -13.31
N VAL A 95 5.81 -9.73 -13.85
CA VAL A 95 6.05 -8.50 -13.07
C VAL A 95 4.78 -8.05 -12.35
N LYS A 96 3.66 -7.98 -13.07
CA LYS A 96 2.34 -7.66 -12.52
C LYS A 96 1.91 -8.64 -11.43
N LYS A 97 2.05 -9.96 -11.63
CA LYS A 97 1.71 -10.98 -10.61
C LYS A 97 2.53 -10.80 -9.33
N ALA A 98 3.84 -10.57 -9.45
CA ALA A 98 4.73 -10.41 -8.30
C ALA A 98 4.42 -9.14 -7.49
N ILE A 99 4.17 -8.03 -8.18
CA ILE A 99 3.78 -6.76 -7.57
C ILE A 99 2.42 -6.88 -6.87
N LEU A 100 1.39 -7.42 -7.54
CA LEU A 100 0.07 -7.62 -6.92
C LEU A 100 0.15 -8.52 -5.68
N ARG A 101 0.97 -9.58 -5.71
CA ARG A 101 1.24 -10.44 -4.55
C ARG A 101 1.91 -9.68 -3.40
N ARG A 102 2.86 -8.78 -3.68
CA ARG A 102 3.57 -8.00 -2.64
C ARG A 102 2.65 -7.01 -1.90
N PHE A 103 1.57 -6.58 -2.54
CA PHE A 103 0.57 -5.67 -1.96
C PHE A 103 -0.69 -6.40 -1.44
N ASP A 104 -0.69 -7.75 -1.46
CA ASP A 104 -1.84 -8.60 -1.10
C ASP A 104 -3.13 -8.27 -1.88
N ILE A 105 -2.98 -7.87 -3.15
CA ILE A 105 -4.08 -7.48 -4.02
C ILE A 105 -4.63 -8.74 -4.71
N ASN A 106 -5.85 -9.13 -4.33
CA ASN A 106 -6.55 -10.21 -5.01
C ASN A 106 -6.75 -9.90 -6.50
N LYS A 107 -6.52 -10.91 -7.35
CA LYS A 107 -6.78 -10.88 -8.79
C LYS A 107 -8.19 -10.38 -9.11
N GLU A 108 -9.19 -10.71 -8.28
CA GLU A 108 -10.56 -10.25 -8.48
C GLU A 108 -10.73 -8.75 -8.26
N THR A 109 -10.14 -8.19 -7.20
CA THR A 109 -10.11 -6.74 -6.95
C THR A 109 -9.45 -5.98 -8.11
N TYR A 110 -8.38 -6.53 -8.69
CA TYR A 110 -7.76 -5.99 -9.90
C TYR A 110 -8.72 -6.03 -11.10
N ARG A 111 -9.30 -7.20 -11.40
CA ARG A 111 -10.24 -7.39 -12.53
C ARG A 111 -11.43 -6.44 -12.44
N GLN A 112 -11.96 -6.24 -11.24
CA GLN A 112 -13.08 -5.32 -11.00
C GLN A 112 -12.67 -3.88 -11.32
N ARG A 113 -11.57 -3.36 -10.75
CA ARG A 113 -11.12 -1.99 -11.04
C ARG A 113 -10.82 -1.76 -12.53
N PHE A 114 -10.13 -2.70 -13.18
CA PHE A 114 -9.86 -2.64 -14.62
C PHE A 114 -11.16 -2.59 -15.45
N ARG A 115 -12.17 -3.40 -15.09
CA ARG A 115 -13.50 -3.39 -15.74
C ARG A 115 -14.29 -2.11 -15.49
N THR A 116 -14.30 -1.59 -14.27
CA THR A 116 -15.04 -0.37 -13.91
C THR A 116 -14.45 0.86 -14.62
N MET A 117 -13.12 0.95 -14.74
CA MET A 117 -12.47 2.04 -15.47
C MET A 117 -12.73 2.01 -16.98
N LYS A 118 -12.95 0.83 -17.60
CA LYS A 118 -13.45 0.75 -18.99
C LYS A 118 -14.87 1.30 -19.17
N LYS A 119 -15.73 1.24 -18.14
CA LYS A 119 -17.13 1.74 -18.23
C LYS A 119 -17.23 3.27 -18.12
N ALA A 120 -16.24 3.94 -17.52
CA ALA A 120 -16.25 5.40 -17.39
C ALA A 120 -16.20 6.13 -18.75
N GLU A 121 -15.51 5.57 -19.75
CA GLU A 121 -15.47 6.13 -21.11
C GLU A 121 -16.80 6.06 -21.87
N THR A 122 -17.65 5.08 -21.54
CA THR A 122 -18.95 4.91 -22.21
C THR A 122 -20.02 5.86 -21.66
N GLN A 123 -19.83 6.44 -20.48
CA GLN A 123 -20.81 7.34 -19.85
C GLN A 123 -20.52 8.84 -20.10
N LEU A 124 -19.27 9.21 -20.39
CA LEU A 124 -18.91 10.61 -20.70
C LEU A 124 -19.47 11.11 -22.03
N HIS A 125 -19.72 10.24 -23.00
CA HIS A 125 -20.35 10.61 -24.29
C HIS A 125 -21.84 10.98 -24.18
N SER A 126 -22.48 10.78 -23.02
CA SER A 126 -23.89 11.17 -22.80
C SER A 126 -24.08 12.62 -22.32
N TRP A 127 -23.00 13.29 -21.87
CA TRP A 127 -23.09 14.63 -21.25
C TRP A 127 -22.57 15.76 -22.15
N ALA A 128 -22.16 15.43 -23.38
CA ALA A 128 -21.64 16.40 -24.36
C ALA A 128 -22.65 16.72 -25.48
N TYR A 129 -23.95 16.41 -25.27
CA TYR A 129 -24.99 16.57 -26.30
C TYR A 129 -26.38 16.92 -25.72
N ILE A 130 -26.42 17.87 -24.78
CA ILE A 130 -27.60 18.68 -24.39
C ILE A 130 -27.12 20.12 -24.24
#